data_AF-A0A084T1Z9-F1
#
_entry.id   AF-A0A084T1Z9-F1
#
_cell.length_a   1.000
_cell.length_b   1.000
_cell.length_c   1.000
_cell.angle_alpha   90.00
_cell.angle_beta   90.00
_cell.angle_gamma   90.00
#
_symmetry.space_group_name_H-M   'P 1'
#
loop_
_entity.id
_entity.type
_entity.pdbx_description
1 polymer ?
#
loop_
_entity_poly.entity_id
_entity_poly.type
_entity_poly.pdbx_seq_one_letter_code
_entity_poly.pdbx_strand_id
1 'polypeptide(L)'
;MKRLALCLALLGLTAATPPDATPHLLQGARHFREGRFANALVEFKVAQRLGTDGEADWYIAASLVKLGRAEEALEAFSTARKQAPDARDALLDYYHALACYEARLYLCADTLLDAVGDASGPRIGEQVRKLRADIAVLFRSAPTPGSIDWYHARAAQVRATGRPVLAAHYLEEAVGLAGKREDRYRLAEARAALGKLSERPAPLVGGASP
;
A
#
# COMPACT_ATOMS: atom_id res chain seq x y z
N MET A 1 -63.03 -19.00 -37.16
CA MET A 1 -62.29 -20.06 -36.44
C MET A 1 -60.82 -19.68 -36.50
N LYS A 2 -60.00 -19.48 -35.45
CA LYS A 2 -60.02 -19.79 -34.01
C LYS A 2 -59.28 -18.65 -33.26
N ARG A 3 -59.64 -18.47 -31.99
CA ARG A 3 -58.96 -17.64 -30.97
C ARG A 3 -57.70 -18.34 -30.45
N LEU A 4 -56.66 -17.58 -30.06
CA LEU A 4 -55.66 -17.84 -29.00
C LEU A 4 -54.91 -16.49 -28.82
N ALA A 5 -55.09 -15.63 -27.81
CA ALA A 5 -54.88 -15.76 -26.36
C ALA A 5 -53.45 -16.25 -26.03
N LEU A 6 -52.53 -15.32 -25.65
CA LEU A 6 -52.08 -15.05 -24.27
C LEU A 6 -50.91 -15.99 -23.89
N CYS A 7 -49.69 -15.58 -23.53
CA CYS A 7 -49.24 -14.89 -22.30
C CYS A 7 -47.71 -14.70 -22.44
N LEU A 8 -47.16 -13.51 -22.24
CA LEU A 8 -46.43 -13.09 -21.02
C LEU A 8 -45.22 -13.97 -20.63
N ALA A 9 -44.02 -13.48 -20.94
CA ALA A 9 -42.94 -13.32 -19.96
C ALA A 9 -41.89 -12.35 -20.54
N LEU A 10 -42.23 -11.06 -20.60
CA LEU A 10 -41.20 -10.01 -20.59
C LEU A 10 -40.60 -10.03 -19.19
N LEU A 11 -39.54 -10.81 -18.97
CA LEU A 11 -38.63 -10.52 -17.87
C LEU A 11 -38.06 -9.14 -18.17
N GLY A 12 -38.60 -8.14 -17.48
CA GLY A 12 -37.95 -6.86 -17.32
C GLY A 12 -36.62 -7.11 -16.63
N LEU A 13 -35.57 -7.32 -17.43
CA LEU A 13 -34.20 -7.00 -17.02
C LEU A 13 -34.20 -5.48 -16.85
N THR A 14 -34.68 -5.00 -15.70
CA THR A 14 -34.25 -3.70 -15.24
C THR A 14 -32.75 -3.82 -15.16
N ALA A 15 -32.03 -3.13 -16.05
CA ALA A 15 -30.62 -2.87 -15.88
C ALA A 15 -30.50 -2.20 -14.51
N ALA A 16 -30.28 -3.01 -13.48
CA ALA A 16 -30.03 -2.52 -12.14
C ALA A 16 -28.76 -1.68 -12.29
N THR A 17 -28.91 -0.37 -12.17
CA THR A 17 -27.77 0.52 -12.05
C THR A 17 -26.86 -0.08 -10.98
N PRO A 18 -25.56 -0.28 -11.27
CA PRO A 18 -24.63 -0.75 -10.26
C PRO A 18 -24.80 0.11 -9.00
N PRO A 19 -24.87 -0.50 -7.81
CA PRO A 19 -25.06 0.27 -6.59
C PRO A 19 -23.94 1.30 -6.46
N ASP A 20 -24.31 2.57 -6.26
CA ASP A 20 -23.39 3.69 -6.25
C ASP A 20 -22.48 3.62 -5.01
N ALA A 21 -21.16 3.53 -5.24
CA ALA A 21 -20.14 3.51 -4.19
C ALA A 21 -19.86 4.90 -3.60
N THR A 22 -20.26 5.98 -4.29
CA THR A 22 -19.94 7.37 -3.94
C THR A 22 -20.37 7.77 -2.52
N PRO A 23 -21.59 7.42 -2.03
CA PRO A 23 -21.99 7.77 -0.68
C PRO A 23 -21.07 7.17 0.39
N HIS A 24 -20.63 5.93 0.17
CA HIS A 24 -19.72 5.24 1.09
C HIS A 24 -18.30 5.82 1.02
N LEU A 25 -17.80 6.22 -0.15
CA LEU A 25 -16.54 6.96 -0.26
C LEU A 25 -16.59 8.28 0.53
N LEU A 26 -17.64 9.07 0.34
CA LEU A 26 -17.81 10.36 1.03
C LEU A 26 -17.98 10.19 2.54
N GLN A 27 -18.73 9.17 2.99
CA GLN A 27 -18.91 8.88 4.41
C GLN A 27 -17.60 8.37 5.04
N GLY A 28 -16.86 7.52 4.33
CA GLY A 28 -15.53 7.09 4.75
C GLY A 28 -14.56 8.25 4.91
N ALA A 29 -14.50 9.15 3.93
CA ALA A 29 -13.66 10.35 3.98
C ALA A 29 -14.02 11.27 5.15
N ARG A 30 -15.32 11.41 5.46
CA ARG A 30 -15.81 12.13 6.64
C ARG A 30 -15.34 11.48 7.93
N HIS A 31 -15.55 10.17 8.09
CA HIS A 31 -15.07 9.44 9.26
C HIS A 31 -13.56 9.54 9.43
N PHE A 32 -12.81 9.46 8.34
CA PHE A 32 -11.35 9.57 8.34
C PHE A 32 -10.90 10.94 8.85
N ARG A 33 -11.49 12.02 8.32
CA ARG A 33 -11.21 13.41 8.76
C ARG A 33 -11.54 13.64 10.24
N GLU A 34 -12.57 12.98 10.74
CA GLU A 34 -13.01 13.08 12.14
C GLU A 34 -12.25 12.12 13.08
N GLY A 35 -11.20 11.44 12.59
CA GLY A 35 -10.37 10.55 13.38
C GLY A 35 -11.02 9.19 13.70
N ARG A 36 -12.19 8.90 13.14
CA ARG A 36 -12.91 7.64 13.32
C ARG A 36 -12.46 6.61 12.29
N PHE A 37 -11.19 6.23 12.34
CA PHE A 37 -10.55 5.40 11.31
C PHE A 37 -11.16 4.00 11.17
N ALA A 38 -11.66 3.41 12.25
CA ALA A 38 -12.37 2.12 12.18
C ALA A 38 -13.65 2.22 11.35
N ASN A 39 -14.44 3.28 11.54
CA ASN A 39 -15.65 3.52 10.76
C ASN A 39 -15.30 3.88 9.32
N ALA A 40 -14.25 4.68 9.10
CA ALA A 40 -13.77 5.00 7.76
C ALA A 40 -13.41 3.73 6.98
N LEU A 41 -12.67 2.82 7.61
CA LEU A 41 -12.30 1.53 7.03
C LEU A 41 -13.53 0.68 6.65
N VAL A 42 -14.58 0.69 7.47
CA VAL A 42 -15.83 -0.02 7.15
C VAL A 42 -16.47 0.58 5.89
N GLU A 43 -16.62 1.90 5.83
CA GLU A 43 -17.24 2.57 4.68
C GLU A 43 -16.43 2.35 3.39
N PHE A 44 -15.11 2.51 3.45
CA PHE A 44 -14.27 2.27 2.27
C PHE A 44 -14.31 0.80 1.81
N LYS A 45 -14.40 -0.16 2.72
CA LYS A 45 -14.62 -1.58 2.36
C LYS A 45 -15.98 -1.84 1.75
N VAL A 46 -17.02 -1.11 2.14
CA VAL A 46 -18.32 -1.19 1.47
C VAL A 46 -18.20 -0.61 0.07
N ALA A 47 -17.62 0.60 -0.07
CA ALA A 47 -17.38 1.22 -1.38
C ALA A 47 -16.60 0.29 -2.32
N GLN A 48 -15.50 -0.31 -1.86
CA GLN A 48 -14.72 -1.29 -2.61
C GLN A 48 -15.58 -2.43 -3.18
N ARG A 49 -16.52 -2.97 -2.39
CA ARG A 49 -17.42 -4.06 -2.82
C ARG A 49 -18.50 -3.60 -3.81
N LEU A 50 -18.89 -2.33 -3.76
CA LEU A 50 -19.85 -1.74 -4.69
C LEU A 50 -19.20 -1.37 -6.03
N GLY A 51 -17.88 -1.19 -6.05
CA GLY A 51 -17.06 -0.92 -7.23
C GLY A 51 -16.63 0.53 -7.31
N THR A 52 -15.34 0.78 -7.11
CA THR A 52 -14.71 2.12 -7.20
C THR A 52 -13.50 2.14 -8.13
N ASP A 53 -13.37 1.15 -9.01
CA ASP A 53 -12.20 0.99 -9.91
C ASP A 53 -10.84 1.13 -9.19
N GLY A 54 -10.76 0.66 -7.94
CA GLY A 54 -9.55 0.69 -7.10
C GLY A 54 -9.32 1.96 -6.28
N GLU A 55 -10.14 3.02 -6.42
CA GLU A 55 -9.99 4.25 -5.62
C GLU A 55 -10.10 4.00 -4.11
N ALA A 56 -11.10 3.22 -3.68
CA ALA A 56 -11.30 2.89 -2.26
C ALA A 56 -10.09 2.16 -1.63
N ASP A 57 -9.29 1.45 -2.42
CA ASP A 57 -8.19 0.62 -1.91
C ASP A 57 -7.08 1.46 -1.29
N TRP A 58 -6.82 2.65 -1.85
CA TRP A 58 -5.89 3.61 -1.29
C TRP A 58 -6.36 4.13 0.08
N TYR A 59 -7.65 4.43 0.21
CA TYR A 59 -8.23 4.91 1.46
C TYR A 59 -8.37 3.81 2.52
N ILE A 60 -8.59 2.57 2.11
CA ILE A 60 -8.49 1.38 2.99
C ILE A 60 -7.08 1.29 3.56
N ALA A 61 -6.05 1.38 2.71
CA ALA A 61 -4.67 1.32 3.13
C ALA A 61 -4.31 2.46 4.11
N ALA A 62 -4.67 3.71 3.79
CA ALA A 62 -4.47 4.86 4.68
C ALA A 62 -5.18 4.69 6.03
N SER A 63 -6.41 4.13 6.03
CA SER A 63 -7.15 3.86 7.28
C SER A 63 -6.45 2.81 8.14
N LEU A 64 -5.83 1.80 7.53
CA LEU A 64 -5.03 0.79 8.24
C LEU A 64 -3.80 1.40 8.90
N VAL A 65 -3.12 2.34 8.24
CA VAL A 65 -2.00 3.10 8.85
C VAL A 65 -2.47 3.83 10.09
N LYS A 66 -3.59 4.57 9.98
CA LYS A 66 -4.14 5.32 11.12
C LYS A 66 -4.63 4.44 12.28
N LEU A 67 -4.85 3.15 12.03
CA LEU A 67 -5.18 2.13 13.03
C LEU A 67 -3.94 1.40 13.58
N GLY A 68 -2.72 1.79 13.20
CA GLY A 68 -1.47 1.15 13.62
C GLY A 68 -1.22 -0.23 13.00
N ARG A 69 -1.87 -0.51 11.86
CA ARG A 69 -1.80 -1.81 11.15
C ARG A 69 -0.90 -1.71 9.92
N ALA A 70 0.31 -1.22 10.13
CA ALA A 70 1.26 -0.88 9.07
C ALA A 70 1.49 -1.99 8.04
N GLU A 71 1.68 -3.24 8.48
CA GLU A 71 1.94 -4.34 7.56
C GLU A 71 0.74 -4.69 6.66
N GLU A 72 -0.48 -4.60 7.19
CA GLU A 72 -1.69 -4.79 6.38
C GLU A 72 -1.87 -3.61 5.42
N ALA A 73 -1.51 -2.40 5.84
CA ALA A 73 -1.53 -1.22 4.99
C ALA A 73 -0.55 -1.38 3.82
N LEU A 74 0.64 -1.94 4.02
CA LEU A 74 1.61 -2.19 2.94
C LEU A 74 1.10 -3.17 1.88
N GLU A 75 0.37 -4.20 2.28
CA GLU A 75 -0.28 -5.12 1.34
C GLU A 75 -1.43 -4.42 0.61
N ALA A 76 -2.24 -3.62 1.33
CA ALA A 76 -3.32 -2.84 0.72
C ALA A 76 -2.79 -1.80 -0.28
N PHE A 77 -1.72 -1.06 0.04
CA PHE A 77 -1.07 -0.12 -0.89
C PHE A 77 -0.47 -0.81 -2.11
N SER A 78 0.11 -2.02 -1.95
CA SER A 78 0.59 -2.82 -3.08
C SER A 78 -0.54 -3.19 -4.03
N THR A 79 -1.70 -3.54 -3.51
CA THR A 79 -2.90 -3.87 -4.28
C THR A 79 -3.48 -2.62 -4.96
N ALA A 80 -3.70 -1.55 -4.18
CA ALA A 80 -4.23 -0.28 -4.67
C ALA A 80 -3.40 0.28 -5.83
N ARG A 81 -2.07 0.21 -5.74
CA ARG A 81 -1.16 0.70 -6.79
C ARG A 81 -1.15 -0.16 -8.04
N LYS A 82 -1.47 -1.45 -7.95
CA LYS A 82 -1.65 -2.32 -9.13
C LYS A 82 -2.97 -2.03 -9.84
N GLN A 83 -4.02 -1.71 -9.08
CA GLN A 83 -5.37 -1.55 -9.62
C GLN A 83 -5.65 -0.12 -10.12
N ALA A 84 -5.24 0.88 -9.34
CA ALA A 84 -5.50 2.29 -9.60
C ALA A 84 -4.25 3.14 -9.31
N PRO A 85 -3.17 3.00 -10.11
CA PRO A 85 -1.93 3.76 -9.90
C PRO A 85 -2.15 5.28 -9.93
N ASP A 86 -3.11 5.75 -10.71
CA ASP A 86 -3.41 7.18 -10.90
C ASP A 86 -4.32 7.77 -9.80
N ALA A 87 -4.90 6.93 -8.93
CA ALA A 87 -5.75 7.39 -7.82
C ALA A 87 -4.93 7.91 -6.62
N ARG A 88 -3.60 7.75 -6.64
CA ARG A 88 -2.73 8.23 -5.56
C ARG A 88 -2.49 9.73 -5.65
N ASP A 89 -2.35 10.35 -4.50
CA ASP A 89 -1.92 11.74 -4.35
C ASP A 89 -0.79 11.85 -3.30
N ALA A 90 -0.30 13.06 -3.08
CA ALA A 90 0.77 13.32 -2.12
C ALA A 90 0.40 12.93 -0.67
N LEU A 91 -0.87 12.97 -0.29
CA LEU A 91 -1.33 12.58 1.04
C LEU A 91 -1.35 11.05 1.19
N LEU A 92 -1.82 10.33 0.17
CA LEU A 92 -1.82 8.87 0.12
C LEU A 92 -0.40 8.31 0.05
N ASP A 93 0.48 8.92 -0.75
CA ASP A 93 1.91 8.57 -0.78
C ASP A 93 2.59 8.86 0.58
N TYR A 94 2.20 9.93 1.27
CA TYR A 94 2.65 10.18 2.64
C TYR A 94 2.19 9.09 3.63
N TYR A 95 0.93 8.63 3.55
CA TYR A 95 0.48 7.52 4.39
C TYR A 95 1.18 6.21 4.05
N HIS A 96 1.47 5.96 2.78
CA HIS A 96 2.26 4.81 2.37
C HIS A 96 3.69 4.88 2.93
N ALA A 97 4.31 6.06 2.90
CA ALA A 97 5.60 6.28 3.54
C ALA A 97 5.57 6.03 5.04
N LEU A 98 4.51 6.48 5.73
CA LEU A 98 4.30 6.22 7.15
C LEU A 98 4.14 4.72 7.44
N ALA A 99 3.41 3.98 6.60
CA ALA A 99 3.33 2.52 6.69
C ALA A 99 4.71 1.86 6.60
N CYS A 100 5.53 2.30 5.63
CA CYS A 100 6.91 1.83 5.51
C CYS A 100 7.74 2.18 6.75
N TYR A 101 7.63 3.40 7.27
CA TYR A 101 8.35 3.83 8.47
C TYR A 101 7.96 3.00 9.72
N GLU A 102 6.66 2.79 9.95
CA GLU A 102 6.13 2.00 11.07
C GLU A 102 6.53 0.52 10.97
N ALA A 103 6.66 -0.01 9.74
CA ALA A 103 7.18 -1.35 9.46
C ALA A 103 8.72 -1.43 9.44
N ARG A 104 9.42 -0.32 9.72
CA ARG A 104 10.89 -0.19 9.69
C ARG A 104 11.51 -0.40 8.30
N LEU A 105 10.75 -0.19 7.24
CA LEU A 105 11.21 -0.16 5.85
C LEU A 105 11.70 1.27 5.52
N TYR A 106 12.85 1.65 6.07
CA TYR A 106 13.30 3.04 6.07
C TYR A 106 13.74 3.54 4.69
N LEU A 107 14.26 2.67 3.81
CA LEU A 107 14.57 3.01 2.42
C LEU A 107 13.30 3.18 1.60
N CYS A 108 12.30 2.30 1.78
CA CYS A 108 10.97 2.52 1.20
C CYS A 108 10.40 3.88 1.65
N ALA A 109 10.41 4.15 2.96
CA ALA A 109 9.87 5.37 3.52
C ALA A 109 10.57 6.61 2.96
N ASP A 110 11.91 6.64 2.94
CA ASP A 110 12.67 7.78 2.41
C ASP A 110 12.39 8.00 0.92
N THR A 111 12.28 6.93 0.12
CA THR A 111 11.95 7.03 -1.31
C THR A 111 10.59 7.70 -1.54
N LEU A 112 9.57 7.29 -0.79
CA LEU A 112 8.24 7.89 -0.88
C LEU A 112 8.22 9.32 -0.34
N LEU A 113 8.88 9.60 0.78
CA LEU A 113 8.96 10.94 1.36
C LEU A 113 9.69 11.93 0.44
N ASP A 114 10.72 11.47 -0.27
CA ASP A 114 11.41 12.27 -1.30
C ASP A 114 10.47 12.61 -2.46
N ALA A 115 9.69 11.63 -2.93
CA ALA A 115 8.72 11.84 -4.00
C ALA A 115 7.54 12.76 -3.59
N VAL A 116 7.10 12.69 -2.33
CA VAL A 116 6.06 13.58 -1.79
C VAL A 116 6.54 15.03 -1.75
N GLY A 117 7.79 15.26 -1.31
CA GLY A 117 8.41 16.59 -1.26
C GLY A 117 7.54 17.67 -0.62
N ASP A 118 7.66 18.90 -1.14
CA ASP A 118 6.85 20.05 -0.69
C ASP A 118 5.44 20.10 -1.33
N ALA A 119 5.13 19.19 -2.27
CA ALA A 119 3.83 19.13 -2.96
C ALA A 119 2.64 18.83 -2.01
N SER A 120 2.95 18.38 -0.80
CA SER A 120 1.99 17.98 0.22
C SER A 120 1.44 19.13 1.09
N GLY A 121 1.88 20.37 0.85
CA GLY A 121 1.47 21.53 1.63
C GLY A 121 2.20 21.67 2.98
N PRO A 122 2.01 22.80 3.70
CA PRO A 122 2.91 23.18 4.79
C PRO A 122 2.90 22.23 5.98
N ARG A 123 1.73 21.67 6.31
CA ARG A 123 1.60 20.71 7.42
C ARG A 123 2.36 19.43 7.10
N ILE A 124 1.99 18.74 6.03
CA ILE A 124 2.61 17.47 5.66
C ILE A 124 4.09 17.65 5.35
N GLY A 125 4.48 18.73 4.67
CA GLY A 125 5.88 19.04 4.37
C GLY A 125 6.77 19.13 5.63
N GLU A 126 6.27 19.67 6.74
CA GLU A 126 6.99 19.66 8.02
C GLU A 126 7.19 18.24 8.56
N GLN A 127 6.15 17.41 8.52
CA GLN A 127 6.27 16.01 8.95
C GLN A 127 7.21 15.21 8.05
N VAL A 128 7.15 15.43 6.73
CA VAL A 128 8.06 14.81 5.74
C VAL A 128 9.51 15.15 6.07
N ARG A 129 9.84 16.44 6.27
CA ARG A 129 11.20 16.86 6.62
C ARG A 129 11.68 16.23 7.92
N LYS A 130 10.81 16.16 8.95
CA LYS A 130 11.15 15.52 10.21
C LYS A 130 11.47 14.03 10.04
N LEU A 131 10.57 13.27 9.40
CA LEU A 131 10.78 11.83 9.19
C LEU A 131 12.04 11.55 8.37
N ARG A 132 12.30 12.33 7.32
CA ARG A 132 13.53 12.18 6.52
C ARG A 132 14.79 12.51 7.32
N ALA A 133 14.76 13.50 8.20
CA ALA A 133 15.87 13.79 9.10
C ALA A 133 16.13 12.62 10.08
N ASP A 134 15.07 12.03 10.63
CA ASP A 134 15.17 10.86 11.51
C ASP A 134 15.77 9.65 10.76
N ILE A 135 15.31 9.39 9.53
CA ILE A 135 15.87 8.32 8.68
C ILE A 135 17.34 8.59 8.33
N ALA A 136 17.70 9.83 7.97
CA ALA A 136 19.06 10.19 7.62
C ALA A 136 20.05 9.93 8.77
N VAL A 137 19.61 10.07 10.04
CA VAL A 137 20.43 9.70 11.21
C VAL A 137 20.75 8.20 11.23
N LEU A 138 19.80 7.34 10.86
CA LEU A 138 19.99 5.88 10.83
C LEU A 138 21.04 5.45 9.79
N PHE A 139 21.24 6.24 8.73
CA PHE A 139 22.15 5.93 7.62
C PHE A 139 23.45 6.73 7.64
N ARG A 140 23.81 7.37 8.75
CA ARG A 140 25.13 8.04 8.91
C ARG A 140 26.31 7.07 8.86
N SER A 141 26.06 5.80 9.19
CA SER A 141 27.03 4.71 9.08
C SER A 141 26.47 3.62 8.17
N ALA A 142 27.36 2.81 7.58
CA ALA A 142 26.95 1.67 6.79
C ALA A 142 26.00 0.74 7.59
N PRO A 143 24.92 0.21 6.97
CA PRO A 143 24.01 -0.72 7.65
C PRO A 143 24.77 -1.92 8.22
N THR A 144 24.48 -2.35 9.44
CA THR A 144 25.19 -3.47 10.07
C THR A 144 24.71 -4.83 9.53
N PRO A 145 25.54 -5.90 9.55
CA PRO A 145 25.08 -7.25 9.22
C PRO A 145 23.83 -7.66 10.00
N GLY A 146 23.79 -7.37 11.31
CA GLY A 146 22.64 -7.66 12.15
C GLY A 146 21.35 -6.94 11.73
N SER A 147 21.46 -5.70 11.24
CA SER A 147 20.28 -5.01 10.68
C SER A 147 19.75 -5.71 9.42
N ILE A 148 20.64 -6.16 8.52
CA ILE A 148 20.26 -6.90 7.31
C ILE A 148 19.66 -8.27 7.67
N ASP A 149 20.28 -8.98 8.62
CA ASP A 149 19.82 -10.28 9.11
C ASP A 149 18.39 -10.22 9.68
N TRP A 150 18.04 -9.10 10.34
CA TRP A 150 16.68 -8.86 10.82
C TRP A 150 15.65 -8.86 9.68
N TYR A 151 15.95 -8.20 8.56
CA TYR A 151 15.03 -8.17 7.40
C TYR A 151 14.89 -9.55 6.74
N HIS A 152 15.97 -10.32 6.63
CA HIS A 152 15.90 -11.71 6.16
C HIS A 152 15.01 -12.57 7.07
N ALA A 153 15.19 -12.46 8.39
CA ALA A 153 14.40 -13.21 9.36
C ALA A 153 12.92 -12.80 9.32
N ARG A 154 12.63 -11.49 9.25
CA ARG A 154 11.25 -10.99 9.17
C ARG A 154 10.57 -11.42 7.88
N ALA A 155 11.27 -11.32 6.74
CA ALA A 155 10.75 -11.82 5.46
C ALA A 155 10.41 -13.31 5.50
N ALA A 156 11.28 -14.14 6.08
CA ALA A 156 11.03 -15.57 6.24
C ALA A 156 9.80 -15.83 7.13
N GLN A 157 9.66 -15.11 8.24
CA GLN A 157 8.54 -15.23 9.16
C GLN A 157 7.20 -14.89 8.49
N VAL A 158 7.10 -13.73 7.83
CA VAL A 158 5.84 -13.31 7.20
C VAL A 158 5.50 -14.16 5.96
N ARG A 159 6.52 -14.67 5.26
CA ARG A 159 6.29 -15.64 4.18
C ARG A 159 5.70 -16.95 4.71
N ALA A 160 6.17 -17.42 5.86
CA ALA A 160 5.65 -18.63 6.49
C ALA A 160 4.17 -18.50 6.91
N THR A 161 3.68 -17.27 7.09
CA THR A 161 2.25 -16.99 7.35
C THR A 161 1.43 -16.75 6.08
N GLY A 162 1.98 -17.04 4.89
CA GLY A 162 1.26 -16.88 3.62
C GLY A 162 1.16 -15.43 3.11
N ARG A 163 2.09 -14.54 3.50
CA ARG A 163 2.10 -13.12 3.11
C ARG A 163 3.29 -12.81 2.19
N PRO A 164 3.30 -13.30 0.93
CA PRO A 164 4.46 -13.19 0.04
C PRO A 164 4.74 -11.74 -0.39
N VAL A 165 3.71 -10.91 -0.57
CA VAL A 165 3.88 -9.48 -0.92
C VAL A 165 4.58 -8.73 0.21
N LEU A 166 4.19 -8.97 1.46
CA LEU A 166 4.87 -8.39 2.61
C LEU A 166 6.30 -8.93 2.76
N ALA A 167 6.52 -10.22 2.49
CA ALA A 167 7.88 -10.77 2.48
C ALA A 167 8.77 -10.08 1.43
N ALA A 168 8.21 -9.75 0.26
CA ALA A 168 8.92 -9.03 -0.80
C ALA A 168 9.35 -7.63 -0.32
N HIS A 169 8.48 -6.88 0.35
CA HIS A 169 8.82 -5.57 0.93
C HIS A 169 10.06 -5.65 1.85
N TYR A 170 10.09 -6.62 2.76
CA TYR A 170 11.25 -6.81 3.65
C TYR A 170 12.53 -7.25 2.90
N LEU A 171 12.41 -8.05 1.84
CA LEU A 171 13.56 -8.47 1.03
C LEU A 171 14.10 -7.34 0.15
N GLU A 172 13.23 -6.49 -0.41
CA GLU A 172 13.63 -5.30 -1.17
C GLU A 172 14.42 -4.34 -0.28
N GLU A 173 13.97 -4.12 0.95
CA GLU A 173 14.69 -3.36 1.96
C GLU A 173 16.06 -4.00 2.28
N ALA A 174 16.11 -5.32 2.48
CA ALA A 174 17.37 -6.04 2.69
C ALA A 174 18.35 -5.89 1.51
N VAL A 175 17.84 -5.98 0.28
CA VAL A 175 18.62 -5.76 -0.95
C VAL A 175 19.19 -4.34 -0.99
N GLY A 176 18.38 -3.33 -0.67
CA GLY A 176 18.82 -1.93 -0.63
C GLY A 176 19.90 -1.69 0.41
N LEU A 177 19.73 -2.22 1.63
CA LEU A 177 20.69 -2.07 2.73
C LEU A 177 22.00 -2.81 2.47
N ALA A 178 21.94 -4.05 2.01
CA ALA A 178 23.12 -4.81 1.60
C ALA A 178 23.85 -4.13 0.43
N GLY A 179 23.10 -3.48 -0.46
CA GLY A 179 23.65 -2.71 -1.57
C GLY A 179 24.45 -1.46 -1.15
N LYS A 180 24.19 -0.91 0.04
CA LYS A 180 24.92 0.24 0.61
C LYS A 180 26.22 -0.14 1.32
N ARG A 181 26.49 -1.44 1.51
CA ARG A 181 27.74 -1.94 2.10
C ARG A 181 28.76 -2.25 1.01
N GLU A 182 30.04 -2.03 1.31
CA GLU A 182 31.15 -2.40 0.42
C GLU A 182 31.24 -3.92 0.22
N ASP A 183 31.06 -4.70 1.29
CA ASP A 183 31.14 -6.16 1.29
C ASP A 183 29.90 -6.86 0.71
N ARG A 184 28.83 -6.09 0.40
CA ARG A 184 27.56 -6.59 -0.13
C ARG A 184 26.98 -7.75 0.69
N TYR A 185 27.16 -7.74 2.01
CA TYR A 185 26.73 -8.82 2.92
C TYR A 185 25.31 -9.33 2.62
N ARG A 186 25.19 -10.62 2.29
CA ARG A 186 23.94 -11.35 1.95
C ARG A 186 23.11 -10.78 0.79
N LEU A 187 23.64 -9.86 -0.01
CA LEU A 187 22.93 -9.27 -1.15
C LEU A 187 22.44 -10.33 -2.16
N ALA A 188 23.30 -11.30 -2.50
CA ALA A 188 22.96 -12.37 -3.43
C ALA A 188 21.83 -13.26 -2.90
N GLU A 189 21.86 -13.58 -1.61
CA GLU A 189 20.79 -14.33 -0.94
C GLU A 189 19.45 -13.58 -0.96
N ALA A 190 19.47 -12.28 -0.65
CA ALA A 190 18.26 -11.45 -0.64
C ALA A 190 17.62 -11.39 -2.03
N ARG A 191 18.43 -11.17 -3.07
CA ARG A 191 17.98 -11.17 -4.47
C ARG A 191 17.44 -12.53 -4.90
N ALA A 192 18.12 -13.62 -4.54
CA ALA A 192 17.66 -14.98 -4.85
C ALA A 192 16.34 -15.32 -4.14
N ALA A 193 16.16 -14.89 -2.89
CA ALA A 193 14.92 -15.07 -2.16
C ALA A 193 13.77 -14.26 -2.78
N LEU A 194 14.02 -13.00 -3.15
CA LEU A 194 13.05 -12.12 -3.81
C LEU A 194 12.66 -12.68 -5.19
N GLY A 195 13.63 -13.23 -5.93
CA GLY A 195 13.43 -13.89 -7.22
C GLY A 195 12.45 -15.07 -7.18
N LYS A 196 12.38 -15.77 -6.04
CA LYS A 196 11.50 -16.93 -5.82
C LYS A 196 10.07 -16.56 -5.44
N LEU A 197 9.77 -15.30 -5.14
CA LEU A 197 8.42 -14.88 -4.78
C LEU A 197 7.54 -14.74 -6.03
N SER A 198 6.34 -15.35 -5.98
CA SER A 198 5.34 -15.30 -7.04
C SER A 198 4.69 -13.93 -7.20
N GLU A 199 4.70 -13.12 -6.14
CA GLU A 199 4.12 -11.78 -6.11
C GLU A 199 5.09 -10.80 -5.46
N ARG A 200 5.16 -9.59 -6.03
CA ARG A 200 5.96 -8.47 -5.54
C ARG A 200 5.12 -7.19 -5.54
N PRO A 201 5.44 -6.21 -4.68
CA PRO A 201 4.89 -4.87 -4.80
C PRO A 201 5.25 -4.27 -6.16
N ALA A 202 4.39 -3.38 -6.67
CA ALA A 202 4.77 -2.57 -7.83
C ALA A 202 5.97 -1.67 -7.46
N PRO A 203 6.82 -1.26 -8.43
CA PRO A 203 7.89 -0.29 -8.18
C PRO A 203 7.35 1.04 -7.61
N LEU A 204 8.01 1.59 -6.59
CA LEU A 204 7.58 2.83 -5.91
C LEU A 204 7.65 4.08 -6.80
N VAL A 205 8.59 4.07 -7.74
CA VAL A 205 8.83 5.14 -8.73
C VAL A 205 8.72 4.53 -10.12
N GLY A 206 8.28 5.30 -11.12
CA GLY A 206 8.05 4.87 -12.51
C GLY A 206 9.31 4.51 -13.30
N GLY A 207 10.20 3.71 -12.72
CA GLY A 207 11.34 3.09 -13.39
C GLY A 207 11.09 1.61 -13.62
N ALA A 208 11.50 1.11 -14.79
CA ALA A 208 11.49 -0.31 -15.12
C ALA A 208 12.25 -1.11 -14.07
N SER A 209 11.68 -2.25 -13.63
CA SER A 209 12.40 -3.25 -12.85
C SER A 209 13.72 -3.62 -13.56
N PRO A 210 14.83 -3.81 -12.82
CA PRO A 210 16.05 -4.36 -13.41
C PRO A 210 15.84 -5.77 -13.94
#